data_AF-A0A7N1A205-F1
#
_entry.id   AF-A0A7N1A205-F1
#
_cell.length_a   1.000
_cell.length_b   1.000
_cell.length_c   1.000
_cell.angle_alpha   90.00
_cell.angle_beta   90.00
_cell.angle_gamma   90.00
#
_symmetry.space_group_name_H-M   'P 1'
#
loop_
_entity.id
_entity.type
_entity.pdbx_description
1 polymer ?
#
loop_
_entity_poly.entity_id
_entity_poly.type
_entity_poly.pdbx_seq_one_letter_code
_entity_poly.pdbx_strand_id
1 'polypeptide(L)'
;MAGGAVSCPSLCLARGGMPSGNRTRTVVVVRERRGVELSSSFVNSWQDRRRMMIRGGGRRGKGRRRSSSVIVSEVAGQYEDGFEDVKLQILNYFTYKAVRTVMNQLYEMNPTQYRWFYDFVVNNKPGDGKRFLRTLGKERHELAERVMVTRLHLYAKWIKKCNHAEMYKEISDENLELMRARLMETVIWPSDDTNTEKVG
;
A
#
# COMPACT_ATOMS: atom_id res chain seq x y z
N MET A 1 0.32 55.46 14.68
CA MET A 1 1.71 55.59 15.14
C MET A 1 1.74 55.40 16.65
N ALA A 2 2.79 54.74 17.15
CA ALA A 2 3.07 54.36 18.56
C ALA A 2 2.14 53.26 19.13
N GLY A 3 2.56 52.04 19.46
CA GLY A 3 3.91 51.52 19.75
C GLY A 3 4.21 51.63 21.24
N GLY A 4 3.92 50.58 22.01
CA GLY A 4 4.18 50.50 23.46
C GLY A 4 4.68 49.11 23.83
N ALA A 5 5.99 48.92 23.75
CA ALA A 5 6.71 47.76 24.24
C ALA A 5 6.91 47.87 25.76
N VAL A 6 6.67 46.79 26.49
CA VAL A 6 7.03 46.67 27.91
C VAL A 6 8.36 45.95 28.00
N SER A 7 9.24 46.53 28.83
CA SER A 7 10.65 46.26 28.95
C SER A 7 10.98 45.55 30.26
N CYS A 8 11.90 44.58 30.16
CA CYS A 8 12.92 44.18 31.15
C CYS A 8 12.54 43.42 32.45
N PRO A 9 13.49 42.71 33.12
CA PRO A 9 14.95 42.68 32.92
C PRO A 9 15.63 41.29 32.86
N SER A 10 16.91 41.36 32.50
CA SER A 10 17.95 40.33 32.40
C SER A 10 18.81 40.22 33.69
N LEU A 11 19.63 39.16 33.76
CA LEU A 11 20.76 38.85 34.66
C LEU A 11 20.39 38.13 35.98
N CYS A 12 21.00 37.00 36.37
CA CYS A 12 22.44 36.79 36.52
C CYS A 12 22.92 35.34 36.29
N LEU A 13 24.21 35.25 35.93
CA LEU A 13 25.05 34.05 35.87
C LEU A 13 25.22 33.36 37.24
N ALA A 14 25.30 32.02 37.23
CA ALA A 14 26.07 31.27 38.20
C ALA A 14 26.85 30.14 37.50
N ARG A 15 28.18 30.21 37.60
CA ARG A 15 29.16 29.17 37.27
C ARG A 15 29.22 28.15 38.42
N GLY A 16 29.38 26.87 38.09
CA GLY A 16 30.09 25.92 38.97
C GLY A 16 29.54 24.49 38.96
N GLY A 17 30.38 23.52 38.58
CA GLY A 17 30.25 22.12 38.98
C GLY A 17 30.18 21.10 37.84
N MET A 18 31.33 20.60 37.39
CA MET A 18 31.43 19.31 36.69
C MET A 18 31.18 18.17 37.71
N PRO A 19 30.53 17.07 37.28
CA PRO A 19 31.05 15.76 37.62
C PRO A 19 31.26 14.87 36.39
N SER A 20 32.41 14.20 36.45
CA SER A 20 32.89 13.15 35.56
C SER A 20 32.10 11.86 35.72
N GLY A 21 31.98 11.09 34.63
CA GLY A 21 31.88 9.62 34.70
C GLY A 21 30.52 9.00 34.42
N ASN A 22 30.32 8.62 33.14
CA ASN A 22 29.87 7.31 32.63
C ASN A 22 28.87 7.43 31.48
N ARG A 23 29.40 7.24 30.27
CA ARG A 23 28.64 7.24 29.01
C ARG A 23 28.06 5.84 28.79
N THR A 24 26.93 5.54 29.42
CA THR A 24 26.12 4.37 29.07
C THR A 24 25.45 4.61 27.72
N ARG A 25 25.79 3.79 26.73
CA ARG A 25 25.15 3.75 25.41
C ARG A 25 23.68 3.36 25.58
N THR A 26 22.77 4.33 25.46
CA THR A 26 21.35 4.08 25.27
C THR A 26 21.15 3.50 23.86
N VAL A 27 20.92 2.19 23.78
CA VAL A 27 20.48 1.55 22.53
C VAL A 27 19.04 2.00 22.29
N VAL A 28 18.86 2.94 21.37
CA VAL A 28 17.54 3.25 20.83
C VAL A 28 17.14 2.05 19.96
N VAL A 29 16.31 1.17 20.51
CA VAL A 29 15.65 0.12 19.74
C VAL A 29 14.67 0.81 18.82
N VAL A 30 15.09 1.05 17.57
CA VAL A 30 14.20 1.43 16.48
C VAL A 30 13.30 0.23 16.25
N ARG A 31 12.06 0.33 16.75
CA ARG A 31 11.01 -0.66 16.51
C ARG A 31 10.67 -0.62 15.02
N GLU A 32 11.28 -1.54 14.29
CA GLU A 32 10.98 -1.85 12.90
C GLU A 32 9.47 -2.05 12.76
N ARG A 33 8.84 -1.19 11.95
CA ARG A 33 7.45 -1.35 11.55
C ARG A 33 7.42 -2.59 10.68
N ARG A 34 7.04 -3.72 11.26
CA ARG A 34 6.70 -4.94 10.53
C ARG A 34 5.77 -4.55 9.38
N GLY A 35 6.26 -4.71 8.16
CA GLY A 35 5.45 -4.56 6.96
C GLY A 35 4.22 -5.44 7.11
N VAL A 36 3.05 -4.81 6.99
CA VAL A 36 1.79 -5.53 6.98
C VAL A 36 1.76 -6.21 5.61
N GLU A 37 2.10 -7.49 5.53
CA GLU A 37 1.87 -8.27 4.33
C GLU A 37 0.37 -8.26 4.07
N LEU A 38 -0.06 -7.47 3.08
CA LEU A 38 -1.43 -7.43 2.60
C LEU A 38 -1.73 -8.67 1.74
N SER A 39 -1.42 -9.87 2.24
CA SER A 39 -1.98 -11.12 1.72
C SER A 39 -3.42 -11.23 2.22
N SER A 40 -4.27 -10.33 1.73
CA SER A 40 -5.70 -10.42 1.98
C SER A 40 -6.29 -11.41 0.97
N SER A 41 -7.12 -12.34 1.45
CA SER A 41 -7.92 -13.27 0.61
C SER A 41 -8.81 -12.56 -0.42
N PHE A 42 -8.83 -11.22 -0.40
CA PHE A 42 -9.51 -10.33 -1.35
C PHE A 42 -8.80 -10.30 -2.72
N VAL A 43 -7.46 -10.32 -2.77
CA VAL A 43 -6.69 -10.29 -4.04
C VAL A 43 -6.60 -11.67 -4.69
N ASN A 44 -6.67 -12.74 -3.90
CA ASN A 44 -6.54 -14.12 -4.41
C ASN A 44 -7.76 -14.61 -5.23
N SER A 45 -8.94 -13.98 -5.08
CA SER A 45 -10.13 -14.26 -5.90
C SER A 45 -9.89 -14.05 -7.41
N TRP A 46 -8.92 -13.21 -7.74
CA TRP A 46 -8.54 -12.89 -9.13
C TRP A 46 -7.70 -13.99 -9.79
N GLN A 47 -6.95 -14.77 -9.00
CA GLN A 47 -6.09 -15.85 -9.52
C GLN A 47 -6.93 -17.05 -10.02
N ASP A 48 -8.06 -17.34 -9.38
CA ASP A 48 -8.95 -18.45 -9.76
C ASP A 48 -9.70 -18.19 -11.08
N ARG A 49 -10.09 -16.93 -11.34
CA ARG A 49 -10.79 -16.57 -12.58
C ARG A 49 -9.87 -16.57 -13.79
N ARG A 50 -8.57 -16.30 -13.60
CA ARG A 50 -7.54 -16.33 -14.66
C ARG A 50 -7.17 -17.76 -15.09
N ARG A 51 -7.35 -18.77 -14.21
CA ARG A 51 -7.10 -20.19 -14.54
C ARG A 51 -8.13 -20.79 -15.51
N MET A 52 -9.32 -20.21 -15.63
CA MET A 52 -10.35 -20.68 -16.56
C MET A 52 -10.15 -20.21 -18.01
N MET A 53 -9.35 -19.17 -18.25
CA MET A 53 -9.15 -18.58 -19.60
C MET A 53 -7.90 -19.09 -20.34
N ILE A 54 -7.07 -19.94 -19.72
CA ILE A 54 -5.81 -20.46 -20.32
C ILE A 54 -5.96 -21.92 -20.82
N ARG A 55 -7.18 -22.46 -20.86
CA ARG A 55 -7.47 -23.80 -21.42
C ARG A 55 -8.25 -23.70 -22.73
N GLY A 56 -7.65 -23.13 -23.75
CA GLY A 56 -8.19 -23.18 -25.11
C GLY A 56 -7.21 -22.67 -26.15
N GLY A 57 -6.59 -23.56 -26.92
CA GLY A 57 -5.93 -23.18 -28.18
C GLY A 57 -4.62 -23.88 -28.53
N GLY A 58 -4.74 -25.08 -29.12
CA GLY A 58 -4.01 -25.62 -30.28
C GLY A 58 -2.55 -25.24 -30.63
N ARG A 59 -1.77 -26.29 -30.88
CA ARG A 59 -0.41 -26.38 -31.47
C ARG A 59 -0.25 -25.81 -32.89
N ARG A 60 0.98 -25.32 -33.21
CA ARG A 60 1.79 -25.38 -34.47
C ARG A 60 2.60 -24.06 -34.59
N GLY A 61 3.83 -23.94 -35.09
CA GLY A 61 4.81 -24.78 -35.77
C GLY A 61 6.04 -23.89 -36.09
N LYS A 62 7.19 -24.53 -36.29
CA LYS A 62 8.58 -24.05 -36.43
C LYS A 62 8.81 -22.90 -37.45
N GLY A 63 9.69 -21.95 -37.12
CA GLY A 63 10.30 -21.00 -38.08
C GLY A 63 11.41 -20.14 -37.46
N ARG A 64 12.66 -20.45 -37.77
CA ARG A 64 13.88 -19.81 -37.26
C ARG A 64 14.39 -18.80 -38.30
N ARG A 65 14.51 -17.51 -37.97
CA ARG A 65 15.44 -16.57 -38.65
C ARG A 65 15.65 -15.25 -37.89
N ARG A 66 16.92 -15.06 -37.52
CA ARG A 66 17.76 -13.84 -37.42
C ARG A 66 17.18 -12.59 -36.73
N SER A 67 17.70 -12.38 -35.53
CA SER A 67 17.64 -11.17 -34.71
C SER A 67 18.17 -9.94 -35.46
N SER A 68 17.29 -8.98 -35.71
CA SER A 68 17.62 -7.57 -35.90
C SER A 68 17.03 -6.85 -34.68
N SER A 69 17.88 -6.28 -33.83
CA SER A 69 17.45 -5.50 -32.66
C SER A 69 16.98 -4.13 -33.13
N VAL A 70 15.75 -4.07 -33.62
CA VAL A 70 14.98 -2.82 -33.68
C VAL A 70 14.40 -2.65 -32.29
N ILE A 71 14.75 -1.57 -31.59
CA ILE A 71 14.04 -1.16 -30.39
C ILE A 71 12.68 -0.67 -30.88
N VAL A 72 11.71 -1.58 -30.87
CA VAL A 72 10.31 -1.32 -31.18
C VAL A 72 9.70 -0.69 -29.92
N SER A 73 9.32 0.58 -30.01
CA SER A 73 8.55 1.29 -28.97
C SER A 73 7.13 0.73 -28.76
N GLU A 74 6.78 -0.35 -29.45
CA GLU A 74 5.49 -1.04 -29.43
C GLU A 74 5.60 -2.47 -28.87
N VAL A 75 6.54 -2.74 -27.94
CA VAL A 75 6.54 -3.96 -27.10
C VAL A 75 5.47 -3.84 -25.99
N ALA A 76 4.29 -3.41 -26.38
CA ALA A 76 3.15 -3.18 -25.53
C ALA A 76 1.99 -3.57 -26.44
N GLY A 77 1.53 -4.82 -26.31
CA GLY A 77 0.46 -5.35 -27.15
C GLY A 77 -0.75 -4.42 -27.17
N GLN A 78 -1.70 -4.72 -28.06
CA GLN A 78 -2.97 -4.00 -28.12
C GLN A 78 -3.70 -4.16 -26.79
N TYR A 79 -3.48 -3.23 -25.86
CA TYR A 79 -4.19 -3.20 -24.60
C TYR A 79 -5.59 -2.70 -24.95
N GLU A 80 -6.60 -3.55 -24.73
CA GLU A 80 -7.99 -3.10 -24.78
C GLU A 80 -8.12 -1.89 -23.82
N ASP A 81 -8.59 -0.76 -24.33
CA ASP A 81 -8.62 0.56 -23.66
C ASP A 81 -9.68 0.67 -22.52
N GLY A 82 -9.94 -0.42 -21.81
CA GLY A 82 -10.95 -0.49 -20.75
C GLY A 82 -10.35 -0.49 -19.34
N PHE A 83 -10.61 0.57 -18.56
CA PHE A 83 -10.30 0.62 -17.11
C PHE A 83 -11.51 0.32 -16.22
N GLU A 84 -12.54 -0.34 -16.76
CA GLU A 84 -13.80 -0.60 -16.04
C GLU A 84 -13.60 -1.57 -14.87
N ASP A 85 -12.71 -2.54 -15.02
CA ASP A 85 -12.30 -3.45 -13.94
C ASP A 85 -11.58 -2.70 -12.81
N VAL A 86 -10.71 -1.75 -13.14
CA VAL A 86 -10.02 -0.87 -12.17
C VAL A 86 -11.04 -0.01 -11.43
N LYS A 87 -11.99 0.61 -12.14
CA LYS A 87 -13.09 1.38 -11.52
C LYS A 87 -13.89 0.51 -10.55
N LEU A 88 -14.24 -0.71 -10.96
CA LEU A 88 -14.99 -1.64 -10.11
C LEU A 88 -14.20 -2.04 -8.86
N GLN A 89 -12.90 -2.27 -8.98
CA GLN A 89 -12.03 -2.57 -7.83
C GLN A 89 -11.97 -1.41 -6.83
N ILE A 90 -11.84 -0.18 -7.32
CA ILE A 90 -11.86 1.00 -6.46
C ILE A 90 -13.19 1.06 -5.70
N LEU A 91 -14.34 0.91 -6.38
CA LEU A 91 -15.66 0.91 -5.73
C LEU A 91 -15.81 -0.19 -4.66
N ASN A 92 -15.36 -1.41 -4.96
CA ASN A 92 -15.40 -2.53 -4.02
C ASN A 92 -14.49 -2.30 -2.82
N TYR A 93 -13.28 -1.79 -3.06
CA TYR A 93 -12.33 -1.47 -1.99
C TYR A 93 -12.86 -0.40 -1.05
N PHE A 94 -13.48 0.66 -1.57
CA PHE A 94 -14.12 1.67 -0.72
C PHE A 94 -15.32 1.14 0.06
N THR A 95 -16.06 0.17 -0.50
CA THR A 95 -17.13 -0.51 0.24
C THR A 95 -16.56 -1.32 1.41
N TYR A 96 -15.50 -2.10 1.17
CA TYR A 96 -14.79 -2.82 2.23
C TYR A 96 -14.21 -1.87 3.31
N LYS A 97 -13.57 -0.78 2.89
CA LYS A 97 -13.01 0.22 3.80
C LYS A 97 -14.11 0.85 4.67
N ALA A 98 -15.27 1.16 4.09
CA ALA A 98 -16.41 1.67 4.84
C ALA A 98 -16.97 0.67 5.84
N VAL A 99 -17.09 -0.61 5.47
CA VAL A 99 -17.50 -1.68 6.40
C VAL A 99 -16.57 -1.73 7.61
N ARG A 100 -15.25 -1.69 7.39
CA ARG A 100 -14.25 -1.64 8.47
C ARG A 100 -14.42 -0.40 9.36
N THR A 101 -14.66 0.77 8.76
CA THR A 101 -14.91 2.01 9.52
C THR A 101 -16.17 1.91 10.37
N VAL A 102 -17.29 1.43 9.82
CA VAL A 102 -18.54 1.26 10.55
C VAL A 102 -18.38 0.23 11.67
N MET A 103 -17.70 -0.88 11.43
CA MET A 103 -17.37 -1.86 12.48
C MET A 103 -16.59 -1.22 13.63
N ASN A 104 -15.55 -0.44 13.33
CA ASN A 104 -14.77 0.23 14.38
C ASN A 104 -15.63 1.20 15.20
N GLN A 105 -16.53 1.96 14.56
CA GLN A 105 -17.47 2.84 15.26
C GLN A 105 -18.43 2.05 16.16
N LEU A 106 -18.94 0.92 15.68
CA LEU A 106 -19.83 0.06 16.46
C LEU A 106 -19.12 -0.62 17.63
N TYR A 107 -17.84 -0.94 17.48
CA TYR A 107 -17.05 -1.53 18.56
C TYR A 107 -17.02 -0.63 19.80
N GLU A 108 -16.92 0.69 19.58
CA GLU A 108 -16.88 1.68 20.67
C GLU A 108 -18.28 2.07 21.16
N MET A 109 -19.25 2.21 20.25
CA MET A 109 -20.56 2.80 20.60
C MET A 109 -21.66 1.77 20.87
N ASN A 110 -21.61 0.59 20.23
CA ASN A 110 -22.71 -0.38 20.21
C ASN A 110 -22.19 -1.82 20.02
N PRO A 111 -21.66 -2.46 21.08
CA PRO A 111 -20.97 -3.75 20.99
C PRO A 111 -21.88 -4.91 20.52
N THR A 112 -23.19 -4.84 20.77
CA THR A 112 -24.16 -5.84 20.31
C THR A 112 -24.33 -5.81 18.78
N GLN A 113 -24.47 -4.62 18.20
CA GLN A 113 -24.53 -4.45 16.74
C GLN A 113 -23.20 -4.80 16.09
N TYR A 114 -22.08 -4.47 16.74
CA TYR A 114 -20.75 -4.88 16.27
C TYR A 114 -20.65 -6.39 16.10
N ARG A 115 -21.03 -7.16 17.13
CA ARG A 115 -20.93 -8.62 17.11
C ARG A 115 -21.72 -9.22 15.96
N TRP A 116 -22.98 -8.81 15.81
CA TRP A 116 -23.81 -9.25 14.70
C TRP A 116 -23.20 -8.88 13.34
N PHE A 117 -22.73 -7.64 13.20
CA PHE A 117 -22.19 -7.16 11.93
C PHE A 117 -20.86 -7.83 11.57
N TYR A 118 -20.03 -8.14 12.57
CA TYR A 118 -18.82 -8.93 12.41
C TYR A 118 -19.14 -10.33 11.87
N ASP A 119 -20.06 -11.04 12.53
CA ASP A 119 -20.49 -12.39 12.13
C ASP A 119 -21.07 -12.38 10.71
N PHE A 120 -21.86 -11.35 10.38
CA PHE A 120 -22.39 -11.14 9.03
C PHE A 120 -21.26 -10.98 7.99
N VAL A 121 -20.25 -10.15 8.26
CA VAL A 121 -19.14 -9.88 7.33
C VAL A 121 -18.25 -11.12 7.12
N VAL A 122 -18.05 -11.93 8.16
CA VAL A 122 -17.31 -13.21 8.06
C VAL A 122 -18.03 -14.16 7.10
N ASN A 123 -19.35 -14.25 7.19
CA ASN A 123 -20.17 -15.11 6.33
C ASN A 123 -20.44 -14.51 4.93
N ASN A 124 -20.45 -13.18 4.83
CA ASN A 124 -20.72 -12.44 3.60
C ASN A 124 -19.54 -11.50 3.29
N LYS A 125 -18.47 -12.05 2.70
CA LYS A 125 -17.29 -11.26 2.35
C LYS A 125 -17.68 -10.10 1.39
N PRO A 126 -17.23 -8.86 1.64
CA PRO A 126 -17.53 -7.70 0.81
C PRO A 126 -16.67 -7.66 -0.47
N GLY A 127 -16.64 -8.76 -1.23
CA GLY A 127 -15.89 -8.85 -2.50
C GLY A 127 -16.56 -8.09 -3.63
N ASP A 128 -17.88 -8.26 -3.78
CA ASP A 128 -18.74 -7.44 -4.63
C ASP A 128 -19.54 -6.50 -3.74
N GLY A 129 -19.18 -5.21 -3.76
CA GLY A 129 -19.78 -4.20 -2.89
C GLY A 129 -21.27 -4.00 -3.15
N LYS A 130 -21.74 -4.14 -4.40
CA LYS A 130 -23.16 -3.97 -4.75
C LYS A 130 -23.98 -5.16 -4.27
N ARG A 131 -23.50 -6.38 -4.47
CA ARG A 131 -24.14 -7.59 -3.96
C ARG A 131 -24.15 -7.61 -2.43
N PHE A 132 -23.02 -7.27 -1.80
CA PHE A 132 -22.88 -7.20 -0.35
C PHE A 132 -23.93 -6.26 0.27
N LEU A 133 -24.06 -5.04 -0.24
CA LEU A 133 -25.02 -4.06 0.29
C LEU A 133 -26.48 -4.47 0.08
N ARG A 134 -26.80 -5.16 -1.01
CA ARG A 134 -28.14 -5.72 -1.23
C ARG A 134 -28.48 -6.80 -0.20
N THR A 135 -27.53 -7.68 0.12
CA THR A 135 -27.74 -8.71 1.16
C THR A 135 -27.84 -8.06 2.55
N LEU A 136 -26.93 -7.13 2.88
CA LEU A 136 -26.94 -6.42 4.15
C LEU A 136 -28.24 -5.63 4.34
N GLY A 137 -28.71 -4.93 3.30
CA GLY A 137 -29.94 -4.12 3.37
C GLY A 137 -31.21 -4.95 3.60
N LYS A 138 -31.21 -6.23 3.22
CA LYS A 138 -32.32 -7.14 3.52
C LYS A 138 -32.39 -7.55 4.98
N GLU A 139 -31.24 -7.66 5.65
CA GLU A 139 -31.16 -8.11 7.05
C GLU A 139 -31.16 -6.93 8.03
N ARG A 140 -30.38 -5.88 7.74
CA ARG A 140 -30.22 -4.68 8.58
C ARG A 140 -30.09 -3.43 7.71
N HIS A 141 -31.22 -2.82 7.39
CA HIS A 141 -31.29 -1.64 6.53
C HIS A 141 -30.41 -0.48 7.01
N GLU A 142 -30.48 -0.12 8.29
CA GLU A 142 -29.70 0.98 8.88
C GLU A 142 -28.17 0.77 8.80
N LEU A 143 -27.69 -0.48 8.84
CA LEU A 143 -26.28 -0.78 8.65
C LEU A 143 -25.87 -0.61 7.19
N ALA A 144 -26.72 -1.04 6.26
CA ALA A 144 -26.47 -0.86 4.83
C ALA A 144 -26.37 0.63 4.46
N GLU A 145 -27.30 1.45 4.94
CA GLU A 145 -27.29 2.91 4.72
C GLU A 145 -26.03 3.56 5.28
N ARG A 146 -25.64 3.22 6.52
CA ARG A 146 -24.40 3.72 7.13
C ARG A 146 -23.18 3.39 6.28
N VAL A 147 -23.09 2.16 5.76
CA VAL A 147 -21.98 1.76 4.87
C VAL A 147 -22.05 2.51 3.54
N MET A 148 -23.25 2.71 2.96
CA MET A 148 -23.43 3.46 1.71
C MET A 148 -22.98 4.92 1.83
N VAL A 149 -23.36 5.61 2.89
CA VAL A 149 -22.94 7.01 3.13
C VAL A 149 -21.44 7.06 3.42
N THR A 150 -20.94 6.15 4.24
CA THR A 150 -19.52 6.11 4.62
C THR A 150 -18.61 5.84 3.44
N ARG A 151 -18.94 4.89 2.55
CA ARG A 151 -18.11 4.61 1.36
C ARG A 151 -18.06 5.80 0.40
N LEU A 152 -19.17 6.51 0.23
CA LEU A 152 -19.23 7.70 -0.60
C LEU A 152 -18.38 8.82 0.00
N HIS A 153 -18.49 9.04 1.31
CA HIS A 153 -17.70 10.03 2.03
C HIS A 153 -16.18 9.75 1.96
N LEU A 154 -15.77 8.49 2.17
CA LEU A 154 -14.38 8.08 2.07
C LEU A 154 -13.82 8.29 0.65
N TYR A 155 -14.61 7.94 -0.37
CA TYR A 155 -14.22 8.17 -1.76
C TYR A 155 -14.07 9.66 -2.07
N ALA A 156 -15.04 10.49 -1.66
CA ALA A 156 -14.98 11.94 -1.82
C ALA A 156 -13.75 12.58 -1.14
N LYS A 157 -13.32 12.03 0.02
CA LYS A 157 -12.09 12.47 0.68
C LYS A 157 -10.83 12.02 -0.07
N TRP A 158 -10.85 10.84 -0.68
CA TRP A 158 -9.70 10.32 -1.41
C TRP A 158 -9.48 11.05 -2.73
N ILE A 159 -10.52 11.30 -3.54
CA ILE A 159 -10.38 11.99 -4.82
C ILE A 159 -9.81 13.41 -4.67
N LYS A 160 -10.02 14.07 -3.52
CA LYS A 160 -9.43 15.38 -3.21
C LYS A 160 -7.94 15.32 -2.87
N LYS A 161 -7.44 14.13 -2.51
CA LYS A 161 -6.04 13.89 -2.13
C LYS A 161 -5.27 13.07 -3.15
N CYS A 162 -5.96 12.40 -4.07
CA CYS A 162 -5.35 11.50 -5.04
C CYS A 162 -4.56 12.31 -6.07
N ASN A 163 -3.25 12.07 -6.12
CA ASN A 163 -2.37 12.64 -7.12
C ASN A 163 -1.93 11.55 -8.10
N HIS A 164 -2.52 11.53 -9.29
CA HIS A 164 -2.22 10.52 -10.30
C HIS A 164 -0.76 10.60 -10.81
N ALA A 165 -0.15 11.79 -10.80
CA ALA A 165 1.25 11.96 -11.20
C ALA A 165 2.21 11.36 -10.16
N GLU A 166 1.88 11.46 -8.88
CA GLU A 166 2.64 10.85 -7.79
C GLU A 166 2.57 9.32 -7.88
N MET A 167 1.38 8.74 -8.09
CA MET A 167 1.25 7.29 -8.28
C MET A 167 2.04 6.78 -9.49
N TYR A 168 2.04 7.53 -10.60
CA TYR A 168 2.85 7.18 -11.77
C TYR A 168 4.34 7.15 -11.42
N LYS A 169 4.81 8.16 -10.67
CA LYS A 169 6.19 8.24 -10.22
C LYS A 169 6.55 7.10 -9.27
N GLU A 170 5.70 6.79 -8.29
CA GLU A 170 5.89 5.67 -7.37
C GLU A 170 6.06 4.34 -8.13
N ILE A 171 5.17 4.03 -9.08
CA ILE A 171 5.29 2.82 -9.90
C ILE A 171 6.61 2.81 -10.69
N SER A 172 7.01 3.95 -11.26
CA SER A 172 8.27 4.06 -11.99
C SER A 172 9.49 3.82 -11.09
N ASP A 173 9.49 4.42 -9.89
CA ASP A 173 10.58 4.31 -8.92
C ASP A 173 10.69 2.88 -8.37
N GLU A 174 9.56 2.24 -8.04
CA GLU A 174 9.49 0.84 -7.60
C GLU A 174 10.03 -0.11 -8.68
N ASN A 175 9.65 0.08 -9.95
CA ASN A 175 10.17 -0.72 -11.06
C ASN A 175 11.69 -0.63 -11.17
N LEU A 176 12.25 0.57 -10.95
CA LEU A 176 13.69 0.79 -10.99
C LEU A 176 14.38 0.12 -9.80
N GLU A 177 13.80 0.20 -8.60
CA GLU A 177 14.31 -0.47 -7.40
C GLU A 177 14.35 -2.00 -7.57
N LEU A 178 13.30 -2.61 -8.12
CA LEU A 178 13.27 -4.04 -8.43
C LEU A 178 14.38 -4.44 -9.41
N MET A 179 14.66 -3.59 -10.40
CA MET A 179 15.77 -3.82 -11.33
C MET A 179 17.14 -3.68 -10.65
N ARG A 180 17.33 -2.68 -9.77
CA ARG A 180 18.55 -2.55 -8.96
C ARG A 180 18.77 -3.77 -8.06
N ALA A 181 17.73 -4.24 -7.38
CA ALA A 181 17.80 -5.40 -6.49
C ALA A 181 18.27 -6.66 -7.24
N ARG A 182 17.69 -6.94 -8.43
CA ARG A 182 18.14 -8.07 -9.25
C ARG A 182 19.60 -7.97 -9.70
N LEU A 183 20.09 -6.76 -9.96
CA LEU A 183 21.50 -6.57 -10.30
C LEU A 183 22.39 -6.87 -9.09
N MET A 184 22.03 -6.41 -7.88
CA MET A 184 22.80 -6.69 -6.67
C MET A 184 22.90 -8.20 -6.37
N GLU A 185 21.88 -8.98 -6.69
CA GLU A 185 21.90 -10.44 -6.52
C GLU A 185 22.79 -11.17 -7.53
N THR A 186 23.02 -10.59 -8.71
CA THR A 186 23.71 -11.25 -9.83
C THR A 186 25.13 -10.76 -10.04
N VAL A 187 25.48 -9.59 -9.50
CA VAL A 187 26.84 -9.04 -9.58
C VAL A 187 27.75 -9.81 -8.62
N ILE A 188 28.63 -10.63 -9.20
CA ILE A 188 29.78 -11.20 -8.50
C ILE A 188 30.81 -10.07 -8.35
N TRP A 189 30.99 -9.56 -7.13
CA TRP A 189 32.08 -8.64 -6.84
C TRP A 189 33.41 -9.43 -6.84
N PRO A 190 34.44 -8.98 -7.57
CA PRO A 190 35.79 -9.50 -7.37
C PRO A 190 36.14 -9.26 -5.91
N SER A 191 36.41 -10.35 -5.16
CA SER A 191 36.88 -10.23 -3.78
C SER A 191 38.14 -9.37 -3.76
N ASP A 192 38.13 -8.32 -2.94
CA ASP A 192 39.25 -7.38 -2.77
C ASP A 192 40.33 -7.98 -1.85
N ASP A 193 40.66 -9.25 -2.06
CA ASP A 193 41.67 -10.01 -1.32
C ASP A 193 42.59 -10.64 -2.38
N THR A 194 43.80 -10.15 -2.67
CA THR A 194 45.10 -10.50 -2.05
C THR A 194 46.18 -10.08 -3.09
N ASN A 195 47.38 -9.52 -2.85
CA ASN A 195 48.29 -9.48 -1.72
C ASN A 195 49.17 -8.21 -1.83
N THR A 196 49.46 -7.57 -0.70
CA THR A 196 50.68 -6.77 -0.55
C THR A 196 51.88 -7.69 -0.76
N GLU A 197 52.61 -7.50 -1.85
CA GLU A 197 53.88 -8.17 -2.11
C GLU A 197 54.84 -7.87 -0.95
N LYS A 198 55.12 -8.89 -0.14
CA LYS A 198 56.36 -8.90 0.66
C LYS A 198 57.51 -9.04 -0.33
N VAL A 199 58.06 -7.92 -0.77
CA VAL A 199 59.35 -7.87 -1.48
C VAL A 199 60.43 -8.19 -0.44
N GLY A 200 61.21 -9.23 -0.75
CA GLY A 200 62.34 -9.70 0.06
C GLY A 200 63.61 -8.89 -0.13
#